data_AF-A0A2W1BS62-F1
#
_entry.id   AF-A0A2W1BS62-F1
#
_cell.length_a   1.000
_cell.length_b   1.000
_cell.length_c   1.000
_cell.angle_alpha   90.00
_cell.angle_beta   90.00
_cell.angle_gamma   90.00
#
_symmetry.space_group_name_H-M   'P 1'
#
loop_
_entity.id
_entity.type
_entity.pdbx_description
1 polymer ?
#
loop_
_entity_poly.entity_id
_entity_poly.type
_entity_poly.pdbx_seq_one_letter_code
_entity_poly.pdbx_strand_id
1 'polypeptide(L)'
;MSVCNVEVIKQIGKYYNVPVGTVCYNTDKVLTTVLNKQSIEGFATIVLKLASSSGTKLSQEQMLLSYQWLEHIAMYANQAAANPAFAQGFLKDINRALEKNTYLTGQSLNVTDVAAYYVLYPLIERLSITEREGLMHLCRWTRHIQAQPRVCTTQAPLTLNTLNLTILAPAVH
;
A
#
# COMPACT_ATOMS: atom_id res chain seq x y z
N MET A 1 -13.04 -9.63 -6.18
CA MET A 1 -13.33 -8.44 -5.33
C MET A 1 -12.25 -7.40 -5.56
N SER A 2 -12.60 -6.12 -5.57
CA SER A 2 -11.60 -5.06 -5.81
C SER A 2 -10.61 -4.97 -4.66
N VAL A 3 -9.33 -4.72 -4.96
CA VAL A 3 -8.25 -4.58 -3.96
C VAL A 3 -8.25 -3.18 -3.33
N CYS A 4 -8.58 -2.15 -4.11
CA CYS A 4 -8.86 -0.79 -3.63
C CYS A 4 -10.32 -0.72 -3.16
N ASN A 5 -10.58 -1.17 -1.94
CA ASN A 5 -11.94 -1.33 -1.43
C ASN A 5 -12.21 -0.55 -0.14
N VAL A 6 -13.45 -0.66 0.32
CA VAL A 6 -13.96 -0.03 1.55
C VAL A 6 -13.10 -0.39 2.77
N GLU A 7 -12.62 -1.63 2.88
CA GLU A 7 -11.82 -2.06 4.03
C GLU A 7 -10.47 -1.34 4.06
N VAL A 8 -9.80 -1.21 2.91
CA VAL A 8 -8.54 -0.45 2.81
C VAL A 8 -8.72 1.00 3.30
N ILE A 9 -9.80 1.68 2.89
CA ILE A 9 -10.09 3.04 3.36
C ILE A 9 -10.28 3.09 4.88
N LYS A 10 -11.01 2.13 5.44
CA LYS A 10 -11.20 2.03 6.90
C LYS A 10 -9.88 1.82 7.63
N GLN A 11 -8.98 0.98 7.10
CA GLN A 11 -7.65 0.75 7.67
C GLN A 11 -6.78 2.00 7.66
N ILE A 12 -6.81 2.77 6.56
CA ILE A 12 -6.11 4.05 6.46
C ILE A 12 -6.66 5.05 7.48
N GLY A 13 -7.99 5.13 7.63
CA GLY A 13 -8.62 5.99 8.63
C GLY A 13 -8.23 5.64 10.06
N LYS A 14 -8.19 4.34 10.39
CA LYS A 14 -7.70 3.85 11.69
C LYS A 14 -6.24 4.24 11.92
N TYR A 15 -5.38 4.07 10.92
CA TYR A 15 -3.96 4.43 11.01
C TYR A 15 -3.76 5.92 11.35
N TYR A 16 -4.49 6.80 10.65
CA TYR A 16 -4.43 8.25 10.86
C TYR A 16 -5.31 8.77 12.01
N ASN A 17 -6.07 7.89 12.67
CA ASN A 17 -7.04 8.24 13.70
C ASN A 17 -8.04 9.32 13.21
N VAL A 18 -8.54 9.18 11.98
CA VAL A 18 -9.51 10.10 11.36
C VAL A 18 -10.81 9.37 11.03
N PRO A 19 -11.97 10.01 11.22
CA PRO A 19 -13.25 9.43 10.82
C PRO A 19 -13.33 9.34 9.30
N VAL A 20 -13.63 8.15 8.77
CA VAL A 20 -13.73 7.93 7.31
C VAL A 20 -15.12 8.18 6.74
N GLY A 21 -16.12 8.42 7.59
CA GLY A 21 -17.52 8.55 7.19
C GLY A 21 -18.12 7.24 6.66
N THR A 22 -19.28 7.36 6.01
CA THR A 22 -19.92 6.22 5.33
C THR A 22 -19.25 6.03 3.98
N VAL A 23 -18.50 4.93 3.84
CA VAL A 23 -17.82 4.56 2.60
C VAL A 23 -18.64 3.51 1.87
N CYS A 24 -19.00 3.78 0.62
CA CYS A 24 -19.79 2.89 -0.23
C CYS A 24 -19.32 2.95 -1.69
N TYR A 25 -19.98 2.20 -2.57
CA TYR A 25 -19.82 2.33 -4.02
C TYR A 25 -21.02 3.09 -4.59
N ASN A 26 -20.78 4.06 -5.47
CA ASN A 26 -21.83 4.75 -6.19
C ASN A 26 -22.39 3.89 -7.34
N THR A 27 -23.31 4.44 -8.13
CA THR A 27 -23.94 3.77 -9.28
C THR A 27 -22.94 3.27 -10.32
N ASP A 28 -21.82 3.98 -10.47
CA ASP A 28 -20.75 3.68 -11.42
C ASP A 28 -19.69 2.75 -10.83
N LYS A 29 -19.97 2.17 -9.65
CA LYS A 29 -19.04 1.31 -8.89
C LYS A 29 -17.74 2.02 -8.50
N VAL A 30 -17.76 3.34 -8.41
CA VAL A 30 -16.66 4.14 -7.89
C VAL A 30 -16.80 4.23 -6.38
N LEU A 31 -15.66 4.16 -5.68
CA LEU A 31 -15.62 4.28 -4.23
C LEU A 31 -15.94 5.73 -3.84
N THR A 32 -16.92 5.90 -2.95
CA THR A 32 -17.42 7.21 -2.51
C THR A 32 -17.51 7.26 -0.99
N THR A 33 -17.20 8.41 -0.41
CA THR A 33 -17.45 8.70 1.01
C THR A 33 -18.01 10.10 1.22
N VAL A 34 -18.72 10.29 2.33
CA VAL A 34 -19.17 11.60 2.79
C VAL A 34 -18.29 12.05 3.96
N LEU A 35 -17.47 13.07 3.70
CA LEU A 35 -16.61 13.71 4.71
C LEU A 35 -16.96 15.19 4.79
N ASN A 36 -17.19 15.70 6.00
CA ASN A 36 -17.52 17.11 6.23
C ASN A 36 -18.69 17.63 5.35
N LYS A 37 -19.72 16.80 5.18
CA LYS A 37 -20.91 17.08 4.33
C LYS A 37 -20.60 17.22 2.82
N GLN A 38 -19.41 16.83 2.37
CA GLN A 38 -19.03 16.77 0.97
C GLN A 38 -18.94 15.32 0.52
N SER A 39 -19.51 15.02 -0.65
CA SER A 39 -19.31 13.74 -1.33
C SER A 39 -17.95 13.76 -2.02
N ILE A 40 -17.13 12.75 -1.74
CA ILE A 40 -15.79 12.61 -2.30
C ILE A 40 -15.70 11.22 -2.93
N GLU A 41 -15.25 11.20 -4.18
CA GLU A 41 -15.21 9.99 -5.00
C GLU A 41 -13.79 9.68 -5.47
N GLY A 42 -13.53 8.39 -5.68
CA GLY A 42 -12.25 7.88 -6.16
C GLY A 42 -11.29 7.54 -5.02
N PHE A 43 -10.58 6.42 -5.18
CA PHE A 43 -9.68 5.90 -4.15
C PHE A 43 -8.59 6.91 -3.78
N ALA A 44 -7.86 7.45 -4.75
CA ALA A 44 -6.76 8.38 -4.49
C ALA A 44 -7.24 9.66 -3.79
N THR A 45 -8.33 10.26 -4.28
CA THR A 45 -8.91 11.48 -3.71
C THR A 45 -9.35 11.28 -2.25
N ILE A 46 -10.02 10.17 -1.96
CA ILE A 46 -10.45 9.84 -0.60
C ILE A 46 -9.23 9.70 0.32
N VAL A 47 -8.23 8.92 -0.10
CA VAL A 47 -7.01 8.69 0.68
C VAL A 47 -6.27 9.99 1.00
N LEU A 48 -6.07 10.86 -0.01
CA LEU A 48 -5.44 12.16 0.19
C LEU A 48 -6.26 13.09 1.08
N LYS A 49 -7.60 13.03 0.99
CA LYS A 49 -8.46 13.80 1.89
C LYS A 49 -8.32 13.35 3.34
N LEU A 50 -8.22 12.05 3.59
CA LEU A 50 -8.01 11.52 4.95
C LEU A 50 -6.67 12.01 5.53
N ALA A 51 -5.60 12.00 4.74
CA ALA A 51 -4.30 12.51 5.16
C ALA A 51 -4.28 14.03 5.43
N SER A 52 -4.96 14.82 4.60
CA SER A 52 -5.08 16.26 4.88
C SER A 52 -5.90 16.53 6.15
N SER A 53 -6.86 15.66 6.48
CA SER A 53 -7.69 15.78 7.67
C SER A 53 -6.97 15.37 8.96
N SER A 54 -5.90 14.57 8.89
CA SER A 54 -5.09 14.19 10.04
C SER A 54 -4.06 15.27 10.46
N GLY A 55 -4.00 16.39 9.74
CA GLY A 55 -3.02 17.45 9.96
C GLY A 55 -1.65 17.16 9.35
N THR A 56 -1.48 16.06 8.63
CA THR A 56 -0.24 15.72 7.94
C THR A 56 -0.07 16.62 6.71
N LYS A 57 0.96 17.46 6.73
CA LYS A 57 1.29 18.33 5.58
C LYS A 57 2.25 17.61 4.66
N LEU A 58 1.84 17.41 3.41
CA LEU A 58 2.69 16.95 2.32
C LEU A 58 3.26 18.18 1.59
N SER A 59 4.51 18.09 1.13
CA SER A 59 4.99 19.07 0.14
C SER A 59 4.20 18.95 -1.17
N GLN A 60 4.24 19.96 -2.03
CA GLN A 60 3.56 19.91 -3.32
C GLN A 60 4.05 18.73 -4.17
N GLU A 61 5.36 18.48 -4.19
CA GLU A 61 5.96 17.33 -4.86
C GLU A 61 5.43 16.01 -4.29
N GLN A 62 5.43 15.86 -2.96
CA GLN A 62 4.91 14.65 -2.31
C GLN A 62 3.42 14.45 -2.60
N MET A 63 2.63 15.52 -2.67
CA MET A 63 1.21 15.46 -3.00
C MET A 63 0.98 14.95 -4.43
N LEU A 64 1.76 15.46 -5.39
CA LEU A 64 1.67 15.03 -6.79
C LEU A 64 2.13 13.57 -6.98
N LEU A 65 3.26 13.20 -6.36
CA LEU A 65 3.74 11.82 -6.37
C LEU A 65 2.75 10.87 -5.68
N SER A 66 2.13 11.32 -4.58
CA SER A 66 1.11 10.54 -3.87
C SER A 66 -0.09 10.28 -4.78
N TYR A 67 -0.59 11.32 -5.46
CA TYR A 67 -1.69 11.17 -6.41
C TYR A 67 -1.33 10.18 -7.53
N GLN A 68 -0.15 10.34 -8.14
CA GLN A 68 0.33 9.46 -9.20
C GLN A 68 0.37 7.99 -8.75
N TRP A 69 0.96 7.70 -7.59
CA TRP A 69 1.07 6.33 -7.10
C TRP A 69 -0.28 5.73 -6.73
N LEU A 70 -1.15 6.50 -6.07
CA LEU A 70 -2.48 6.04 -5.68
C LEU A 70 -3.35 5.74 -6.90
N GLU A 71 -3.29 6.57 -7.95
CA GLU A 71 -3.97 6.31 -9.23
C GLU A 71 -3.40 5.09 -9.95
N HIS A 72 -2.07 4.98 -10.05
CA HIS A 72 -1.41 3.81 -10.65
C HIS A 72 -1.85 2.50 -9.96
N ILE A 73 -1.87 2.50 -8.63
CA ILE A 73 -2.31 1.35 -7.84
C ILE A 73 -3.81 1.08 -8.04
N ALA A 74 -4.66 2.12 -7.98
CA ALA A 74 -6.10 1.97 -8.18
C ALA A 74 -6.46 1.40 -9.55
N MET A 75 -5.73 1.81 -10.59
CA MET A 75 -5.95 1.38 -11.96
C MET A 75 -5.53 -0.08 -12.20
N TYR A 76 -4.39 -0.50 -11.66
CA TYR A 76 -3.78 -1.79 -12.02
C TYR A 76 -3.89 -2.90 -10.96
N ALA A 77 -4.14 -2.59 -9.70
CA ALA A 77 -4.15 -3.59 -8.63
C ALA A 77 -5.23 -4.67 -8.85
N ASN A 78 -6.40 -4.31 -9.37
CA ASN A 78 -7.47 -5.28 -9.65
C ASN A 78 -7.06 -6.30 -10.73
N GLN A 79 -6.36 -5.84 -11.77
CA GLN A 79 -5.84 -6.71 -12.83
C GLN A 79 -4.71 -7.59 -12.31
N ALA A 80 -3.80 -7.03 -11.50
CA ALA A 80 -2.75 -7.80 -10.83
C ALA A 80 -3.34 -8.88 -9.91
N ALA A 81 -4.40 -8.58 -9.16
CA ALA A 81 -5.06 -9.58 -8.31
C ALA A 81 -5.72 -10.73 -9.11
N ALA A 82 -6.12 -10.47 -10.36
CA ALA A 82 -6.78 -11.46 -11.21
C ALA A 82 -5.81 -12.26 -12.10
N ASN A 83 -4.63 -11.71 -12.41
CA ASN A 83 -3.67 -12.30 -13.33
C ASN A 83 -2.25 -12.31 -12.72
N PRO A 84 -1.73 -13.49 -12.31
CA PRO A 84 -0.39 -13.60 -11.73
C PRO A 84 0.76 -13.11 -12.62
N ALA A 85 0.69 -13.35 -13.94
CA ALA A 85 1.72 -12.88 -14.86
C ALA A 85 1.74 -11.35 -14.95
N PHE A 86 0.56 -10.71 -14.95
CA PHE A 86 0.46 -9.26 -14.87
C PHE A 86 0.93 -8.74 -13.50
N ALA A 87 0.57 -9.43 -12.41
CA ALA A 87 1.01 -9.09 -11.07
C ALA A 87 2.53 -9.03 -10.98
N GLN A 88 3.23 -9.98 -11.60
CA GLN A 88 4.69 -10.00 -11.61
C GLN A 88 5.28 -8.74 -12.27
N GLY A 89 4.74 -8.31 -13.42
CA GLY A 89 5.16 -7.06 -14.07
C GLY A 89 4.87 -5.84 -13.21
N PHE A 90 3.63 -5.73 -12.72
CA PHE A 90 3.18 -4.64 -11.85
C PHE A 90 4.05 -4.50 -10.59
N LEU A 91 4.37 -5.60 -9.91
CA LEU A 91 5.23 -5.57 -8.71
C LEU A 91 6.70 -5.28 -9.04
N LYS A 92 7.20 -5.69 -10.22
CA LYS A 92 8.56 -5.33 -10.68
C LYS A 92 8.71 -3.83 -10.89
N ASP A 93 7.69 -3.16 -11.43
CA ASP A 93 7.72 -1.71 -11.64
C ASP A 93 7.78 -0.96 -10.30
N ILE A 94 6.98 -1.39 -9.32
CA ILE A 94 7.02 -0.84 -7.95
C ILE A 94 8.37 -1.11 -7.29
N ASN A 95 8.91 -2.33 -7.45
CA ASN A 95 10.23 -2.68 -6.93
C ASN A 95 11.34 -1.80 -7.51
N ARG A 96 11.30 -1.52 -8.82
CA ARG A 96 12.24 -0.61 -9.47
C ARG A 96 12.11 0.83 -8.94
N ALA A 97 10.89 1.31 -8.72
CA ALA A 97 10.70 2.65 -8.14
C ALA A 97 11.26 2.78 -6.70
N LEU A 98 11.23 1.68 -5.94
CA LEU A 98 11.77 1.59 -4.58
C LEU A 98 13.28 1.32 -4.54
N GLU A 99 13.94 1.10 -5.67
CA GLU A 99 15.38 0.84 -5.73
C GLU A 99 16.19 1.98 -5.11
N LYS A 100 15.84 3.23 -5.47
CA LYS A 100 16.54 4.45 -5.02
C LYS A 100 15.81 5.23 -3.93
N ASN A 101 14.63 4.78 -3.52
CA ASN A 101 13.79 5.48 -2.55
C ASN A 101 13.45 4.58 -1.37
N THR A 102 13.42 5.14 -0.16
CA THR A 102 12.97 4.41 1.02
C THR A 102 11.46 4.13 0.97
N TYR A 103 10.71 5.08 0.40
CA TYR A 103 9.25 5.10 0.28
C TYR A 103 8.82 5.49 -1.14
N LEU A 104 7.56 5.29 -1.50
CA LEU A 104 7.06 5.54 -2.86
C LEU A 104 7.21 7.01 -3.29
N THR A 105 7.12 7.93 -2.33
CA THR A 105 7.23 9.38 -2.57
C THR A 105 8.55 9.96 -2.05
N GLY A 106 9.63 9.16 -2.02
CA GLY A 106 10.97 9.60 -1.63
C GLY A 106 11.44 9.02 -0.29
N GLN A 107 11.86 9.87 0.65
CA GLN A 107 12.56 9.46 1.88
C GLN A 107 11.71 9.55 3.16
N SER A 108 10.46 9.99 3.06
CA SER A 108 9.56 10.12 4.21
C SER A 108 8.31 9.28 4.01
N LEU A 109 7.94 8.52 5.05
CA LEU A 109 6.69 7.78 5.12
C LEU A 109 5.50 8.72 5.00
N ASN A 110 4.51 8.38 4.17
CA ASN A 110 3.22 9.05 4.21
C ASN A 110 2.05 8.12 3.85
N VAL A 111 0.88 8.73 3.62
CA VAL A 111 -0.38 8.04 3.38
C VAL A 111 -0.30 7.11 2.18
N THR A 112 0.51 7.45 1.18
CA THR A 112 0.69 6.69 -0.05
C THR A 112 1.28 5.33 0.27
N ASP A 113 2.31 5.26 1.11
CA ASP A 113 2.92 3.99 1.47
C ASP A 113 1.97 3.11 2.28
N VAL A 114 1.24 3.71 3.22
CA VAL A 114 0.27 3.00 4.07
C VAL A 114 -0.86 2.44 3.21
N ALA A 115 -1.41 3.24 2.31
CA ALA A 115 -2.46 2.83 1.38
C ALA A 115 -1.96 1.75 0.41
N ALA A 116 -0.78 1.96 -0.18
CA ALA A 116 -0.15 0.99 -1.07
C ALA A 116 0.09 -0.33 -0.36
N TYR A 117 0.55 -0.31 0.90
CA TYR A 117 0.80 -1.53 1.65
C TYR A 117 -0.47 -2.38 1.79
N TYR A 118 -1.59 -1.80 2.22
CA TYR A 118 -2.83 -2.55 2.35
C TYR A 118 -3.36 -3.09 1.01
N VAL A 119 -3.16 -2.36 -0.09
CA VAL A 119 -3.56 -2.81 -1.42
C VAL A 119 -2.65 -3.92 -1.95
N LEU A 120 -1.34 -3.80 -1.74
CA LEU A 120 -0.33 -4.74 -2.26
C LEU A 120 -0.17 -5.98 -1.37
N TYR A 121 -0.56 -5.91 -0.09
CA TYR A 121 -0.47 -7.03 0.86
C TYR A 121 -0.94 -8.37 0.27
N PRO A 122 -2.17 -8.50 -0.26
CA PRO A 122 -2.65 -9.78 -0.80
C PRO A 122 -1.93 -10.21 -2.07
N LEU A 123 -1.22 -9.33 -2.77
CA LEU A 123 -0.39 -9.69 -3.93
C LEU A 123 0.96 -10.24 -3.46
N ILE A 124 1.58 -9.57 -2.49
CA ILE A 124 2.88 -9.94 -1.93
C ILE A 124 2.79 -11.26 -1.15
N GLU A 125 1.69 -11.47 -0.43
CA GLU A 125 1.42 -12.70 0.31
C GLU A 125 1.50 -13.95 -0.57
N ARG A 126 1.00 -13.86 -1.80
CA ARG A 126 0.95 -14.99 -2.77
C ARG A 126 2.28 -15.28 -3.44
N LEU A 127 3.27 -14.39 -3.31
CA LEU A 127 4.57 -14.61 -3.93
C LEU A 127 5.27 -15.79 -3.30
N SER A 128 5.84 -16.65 -4.15
CA SER A 128 6.81 -17.66 -3.76
C SER A 128 8.08 -17.01 -3.20
N ILE A 129 8.89 -17.82 -2.52
CA ILE A 129 10.17 -17.36 -1.95
C ILE A 129 11.10 -16.83 -3.05
N THR A 130 11.19 -17.54 -4.18
CA THR A 130 12.02 -17.13 -5.33
C THR A 130 11.56 -15.81 -5.95
N GLU A 131 10.25 -15.57 -6.04
CA GLU A 131 9.73 -14.30 -6.55
C GLU A 131 10.04 -13.14 -5.59
N ARG A 132 9.98 -13.38 -4.28
CA ARG A 132 10.34 -12.38 -3.25
C ARG A 132 11.81 -11.99 -3.34
N GLU A 133 12.71 -12.94 -3.66
CA GLU A 133 14.14 -12.66 -3.87
C GLU A 133 14.37 -11.74 -5.07
N GLY A 134 13.59 -11.89 -6.14
CA GLY A 134 13.61 -10.97 -7.29
C GLY A 134 13.00 -9.59 -7.03
N LEU A 135 12.35 -9.39 -5.88
CA LEU A 135 11.62 -8.18 -5.50
C LEU A 135 12.13 -7.63 -4.16
N MET A 136 13.46 -7.56 -4.00
CA MET A 136 14.11 -7.22 -2.73
C MET A 136 13.74 -5.83 -2.19
N HIS A 137 13.57 -4.83 -3.05
CA HIS A 137 13.23 -3.46 -2.62
C HIS A 137 11.78 -3.36 -2.15
N LEU A 138 10.88 -4.07 -2.83
CA LEU A 138 9.49 -4.20 -2.40
C LEU A 138 9.41 -4.94 -1.06
N CYS A 139 10.15 -6.05 -0.90
CA CYS A 139 10.19 -6.77 0.36
C CYS A 139 10.77 -5.92 1.50
N ARG A 140 11.86 -5.19 1.25
CA ARG A 140 12.45 -4.23 2.21
C ARG A 140 11.43 -3.19 2.64
N TRP A 141 10.78 -2.53 1.67
CA TRP A 141 9.75 -1.54 1.94
C TRP A 141 8.59 -2.15 2.74
N THR A 142 8.10 -3.33 2.35
CA THR A 142 7.01 -4.02 3.06
C THR A 142 7.35 -4.31 4.51
N ARG A 143 8.55 -4.84 4.81
CA ARG A 143 9.01 -5.04 6.19
C ARG A 143 9.05 -3.72 6.95
N HIS A 144 9.49 -2.65 6.31
CA HIS A 144 9.60 -1.33 6.92
C HIS A 144 8.23 -0.74 7.27
N ILE A 145 7.25 -0.88 6.38
CA ILE A 145 5.86 -0.45 6.62
C ILE A 145 5.22 -1.29 7.73
N GLN A 146 5.46 -2.61 7.76
CA GLN A 146 4.93 -3.51 8.79
C GLN A 146 5.45 -3.23 10.19
N ALA A 147 6.67 -2.71 10.29
CA ALA A 147 7.28 -2.29 11.56
C ALA A 147 6.69 -0.98 12.10
N GLN A 148 5.95 -0.21 11.28
CA GLN A 148 5.37 1.05 11.75
C GLN A 148 4.22 0.79 12.73
N PRO A 149 4.13 1.57 13.81
CA PRO A 149 3.00 1.49 14.72
C PRO A 149 1.68 1.65 13.97
N ARG A 150 0.66 0.89 14.38
CA ARG A 150 -0.72 0.97 13.86
C ARG A 150 -0.97 0.44 12.45
N VAL A 151 0.06 0.02 11.70
CA VAL A 151 -0.12 -0.60 10.37
C VAL A 151 -0.66 -2.02 10.48
N CYS A 152 -0.01 -2.88 11.28
CA CYS A 152 -0.41 -4.28 11.42
C CYS A 152 -1.48 -4.49 12.51
N THR A 153 -2.50 -3.63 12.56
CA THR A 153 -3.55 -3.72 13.62
C THR A 153 -4.57 -4.81 13.35
N THR A 154 -4.87 -5.10 12.08
CA THR A 154 -5.87 -6.11 11.70
C THR A 154 -5.32 -7.30 10.94
N GLN A 155 -4.16 -7.17 10.30
CA GLN A 155 -3.52 -8.24 9.53
C GLN A 155 -2.17 -8.59 10.15
N ALA A 156 -1.88 -9.89 10.23
CA ALA A 156 -0.58 -10.36 10.70
C ALA A 156 0.52 -9.86 9.74
N PRO A 157 1.70 -9.50 10.26
CA PRO A 157 2.84 -9.16 9.41
C PRO A 157 3.20 -10.33 8.48
N LEU A 158 3.45 -10.03 7.21
CA LEU A 158 3.94 -11.01 6.23
C LEU A 158 5.31 -11.52 6.66
N THR A 159 5.44 -12.83 6.72
CA THR A 159 6.74 -13.47 6.96
C THR A 159 7.57 -13.43 5.68
N LEU A 160 8.37 -12.37 5.55
CA LEU A 160 9.31 -12.20 4.46
C LEU A 160 10.63 -12.86 4.87
N ASN A 161 10.71 -14.19 4.74
CA ASN A 161 11.95 -14.95 4.92
C ASN A 161 12.78 -14.87 3.64
N THR A 162 14.07 -14.59 3.77
CA THR A 162 15.07 -14.76 2.70
C THR A 162 15.82 -16.05 2.95
N LEU A 163 15.97 -16.92 1.94
CA LEU A 163 16.71 -18.19 2.09
C LEU A 163 18.19 -17.97 2.45
N ASN A 164 18.72 -16.79 2.13
CA ASN A 164 20.16 -16.53 2.11
C ASN A 164 20.86 -16.32 3.47
N LEU A 165 20.18 -16.37 4.62
CA LEU A 165 20.85 -16.19 5.92
C LEU A 165 20.79 -17.42 6.84
N THR A 166 19.85 -18.33 6.65
CA THR A 166 19.76 -19.55 7.46
C THR A 166 20.74 -20.63 7.04
N ILE A 167 21.23 -20.63 5.80
CA ILE A 167 22.23 -21.59 5.31
C ILE A 167 23.65 -21.19 5.76
N LEU A 168 23.87 -19.91 6.09
CA LEU A 168 25.18 -19.37 6.47
C LEU A 168 25.38 -19.20 7.99
N ALA A 169 24.36 -19.45 8.80
CA ALA A 169 24.54 -19.52 10.24
C ALA A 169 25.19 -20.86 10.57
N PRO A 170 26.47 -20.92 11.00
CA PRO A 170 27.01 -22.16 11.53
C PRO A 170 26.16 -22.57 12.74
N ALA A 171 25.75 -23.83 12.77
CA ALA A 171 25.12 -24.40 13.95
C ALA A 171 26.06 -24.16 15.13
N VAL A 172 25.57 -23.44 16.15
CA VAL A 172 26.29 -23.34 17.42
C VAL A 172 26.24 -24.74 18.02
N HIS A 173 27.38 -25.44 17.95
CA HIS A 173 27.60 -26.71 18.64
C HIS A 173 27.65 -26.51 20.15
#